data_AF-A0A7X6SQD4-F1
#
_entry.id   AF-A0A7X6SQD4-F1
#
_cell.length_a   1.000
_cell.length_b   1.000
_cell.length_c   1.000
_cell.angle_alpha   90.00
_cell.angle_beta   90.00
_cell.angle_gamma   90.00
#
_symmetry.space_group_name_H-M   'P 1'
#
loop_
_entity.id
_entity.type
_entity.pdbx_description
1 polymer ?
#
loop_
_entity_poly.entity_id
_entity_poly.type
_entity_poly.pdbx_seq_one_letter_code
_entity_poly.pdbx_strand_id
1 'polypeptide(L)'
;PYEGAKTLIDVADRTVSPMGGRLIRRWISLPLKDIRPVEERLDIVEYLVENEAFRDKLSDLIKQIGDLERLLSKVAVNRINPKEVVQLKRALQAIELLKSLCCGSNCKPLVRCGKEFDPCKALAERIGRDLNDDPPVQISKGNIIAGGISEELDELRTILRSGKDYIRDLQHREMLRTGISSLKVSYNNVFGYYIEVRNTHRDKVPSDWIRKQTLVSAERYITEELKVYEEKILGAEDKIYDIETRIFNDLVLEILNYIQPVQLDSGIVARLDCLQSFAVISGENDYVRPQLDDSGKIKIHDGRHPVIEKQLPAGESYIPNDLSLDREDQQIIILTGPNMSGKSALLRQTALIVLMAQTGCFVPASAARIGIVDKIFTRVGASDNISLGESTFMVEMNETASILNNLSDRSLVLLDEIGRGTSTYDGISIAWAMVEYLHENRMRAKTLFATHYHELNEMENSFARVRNYNVSIRELNKKIIFLRKLKRGGSEHSFGIHVAKMAGMPRSIVTRADEILKELERSHQKHELTKPIAGLAGHREGLQLSIFQLDDPVLKQIRDELLEIDINNLTPVEALNKLYNIRKFLK
;
A
#
# COMPACT_ATOMS: atom_id res chain seq x y z
N PRO A 1 -8.75 -5.73 7.09
CA PRO A 1 -8.79 -4.33 6.59
C PRO A 1 -10.18 -3.73 6.86
N TYR A 2 -10.25 -2.59 7.56
CA TYR A 2 -11.53 -1.90 7.76
C TYR A 2 -12.10 -1.45 6.40
N GLU A 3 -13.37 -1.73 6.12
CA GLU A 3 -14.08 -1.14 4.99
C GLU A 3 -13.98 0.39 5.07
N GLY A 4 -13.46 1.04 4.02
CA GLY A 4 -13.30 2.48 3.94
C GLY A 4 -11.98 3.05 4.47
N ALA A 5 -11.06 2.24 5.00
CA ALA A 5 -9.74 2.74 5.41
C ALA A 5 -8.83 3.03 4.20
N LYS A 6 -8.43 4.29 4.03
CA LYS A 6 -7.40 4.69 3.05
C LYS A 6 -6.02 4.32 3.57
N THR A 7 -5.20 3.78 2.70
CA THR A 7 -3.84 3.31 2.99
C THR A 7 -2.79 4.24 2.40
N LEU A 8 -1.51 4.00 2.70
CA LEU A 8 -0.42 4.72 2.04
C LEU A 8 -0.43 4.48 0.53
N ILE A 9 -0.74 3.25 0.09
CA ILE A 9 -0.74 2.92 -1.34
C ILE A 9 -1.83 3.69 -2.09
N ASP A 10 -3.01 3.90 -1.49
CA ASP A 10 -4.10 4.67 -2.10
C ASP A 10 -3.76 6.15 -2.30
N VAL A 11 -2.71 6.65 -1.62
CA VAL A 11 -2.19 8.01 -1.78
C VAL A 11 -0.97 8.03 -2.71
N ALA A 12 -0.05 7.07 -2.53
CA ALA A 12 1.23 7.07 -3.23
C ALA A 12 1.17 6.50 -4.65
N ASP A 13 0.20 5.64 -4.96
CA ASP A 13 0.05 5.01 -6.27
C ASP A 13 -0.71 5.93 -7.25
N ARG A 14 0.08 6.58 -8.11
CA ARG A 14 -0.29 7.37 -9.28
C ARG A 14 0.24 6.75 -10.57
N THR A 15 0.58 5.46 -10.53
CA THR A 15 1.11 4.76 -11.69
C THR A 15 0.06 4.70 -12.81
N VAL A 16 0.53 4.73 -14.05
CA VAL A 16 -0.34 4.74 -15.25
C VAL A 16 -0.39 3.40 -15.97
N SER A 17 0.42 2.42 -15.53
CA SER A 17 0.40 1.05 -16.02
C SER A 17 0.12 0.04 -14.90
N PRO A 18 -0.55 -1.10 -15.19
CA PRO A 18 -0.76 -2.16 -14.21
C PRO A 18 0.53 -2.78 -13.66
N MET A 19 1.60 -2.85 -14.47
CA MET A 19 2.91 -3.35 -14.04
C MET A 19 3.61 -2.41 -13.06
N GLY A 20 3.52 -1.09 -13.27
CA GLY A 20 3.94 -0.08 -12.29
C GLY A 20 3.19 -0.22 -10.97
N GLY A 21 1.85 -0.33 -11.03
CA GLY A 21 1.02 -0.50 -9.84
C GLY A 21 1.35 -1.77 -9.03
N ARG A 22 1.74 -2.87 -9.70
CA ARG A 22 2.25 -4.07 -9.01
C ARG A 22 3.60 -3.81 -8.34
N LEU A 23 4.51 -3.11 -9.03
CA LEU A 23 5.86 -2.86 -8.54
C LEU A 23 5.90 -1.87 -7.38
N ILE A 24 5.10 -0.80 -7.40
CA ILE A 24 5.09 0.20 -6.32
C ILE A 24 4.60 -0.38 -4.99
N ARG A 25 3.59 -1.28 -5.03
CA ARG A 25 3.16 -2.07 -3.86
C ARG A 25 4.31 -2.90 -3.30
N ARG A 26 5.11 -3.52 -4.18
CA ARG A 26 6.29 -4.30 -3.77
C ARG A 26 7.37 -3.41 -3.16
N TRP A 27 7.64 -2.23 -3.73
CA TRP A 27 8.62 -1.28 -3.20
C TRP A 27 8.25 -0.81 -1.80
N ILE A 28 6.99 -0.43 -1.57
CA ILE A 28 6.53 0.02 -0.25
C ILE A 28 6.63 -1.10 0.80
N SER A 29 6.38 -2.35 0.42
CA SER A 29 6.55 -3.50 1.33
C SER A 29 8.00 -3.91 1.56
N LEU A 30 8.91 -3.55 0.65
CA LEU A 30 10.32 -3.95 0.66
C LEU A 30 11.22 -2.72 0.44
N PRO A 31 11.31 -1.79 1.41
CA PRO A 31 12.17 -0.62 1.32
C PRO A 31 13.65 -1.02 1.21
N LEU A 32 14.42 -0.18 0.53
CA LEU A 32 15.84 -0.42 0.31
C LEU A 32 16.65 -0.05 1.56
N LYS A 33 17.79 -0.72 1.75
CA LYS A 33 18.73 -0.46 2.85
C LYS A 33 20.06 0.12 2.37
N ASP A 34 20.39 -0.09 1.10
CA ASP A 34 21.56 0.54 0.48
C ASP A 34 21.18 1.96 0.05
N ILE A 35 22.02 2.94 0.41
CA ILE A 35 21.81 4.35 0.10
C ILE A 35 21.88 4.58 -1.41
N ARG A 36 22.83 3.95 -2.12
CA ARG A 36 23.08 4.28 -3.53
C ARG A 36 21.86 4.03 -4.42
N PRO A 37 21.18 2.87 -4.36
CA PRO A 37 19.97 2.65 -5.14
C PRO A 37 18.81 3.57 -4.74
N VAL A 38 18.76 4.05 -3.49
CA VAL A 38 17.74 5.02 -3.07
C VAL A 38 18.03 6.41 -3.63
N GLU A 39 19.28 6.86 -3.55
CA GLU A 39 19.71 8.13 -4.15
C GLU A 39 19.50 8.13 -5.67
N GLU A 40 19.79 7.03 -6.37
CA GLU A 40 19.50 6.90 -7.80
C GLU A 40 18.00 7.05 -8.11
N ARG A 41 17.10 6.57 -7.22
CA ARG A 41 15.65 6.79 -7.35
C ARG A 41 15.30 8.25 -7.10
N LEU A 42 15.82 8.83 -6.03
CA LEU A 42 15.58 10.23 -5.67
C LEU A 42 16.05 11.19 -6.76
N ASP A 43 17.19 10.92 -7.42
CA ASP A 43 17.70 11.70 -8.56
C ASP A 43 16.74 11.69 -9.75
N ILE A 44 16.11 10.55 -10.04
CA ILE A 44 15.11 10.45 -11.10
C ILE A 44 13.83 11.18 -10.67
N VAL A 45 13.37 11.01 -9.42
CA VAL A 45 12.19 11.71 -8.91
C VAL A 45 12.37 13.21 -8.97
N GLU A 46 13.51 13.73 -8.50
CA GLU A 46 13.86 15.16 -8.55
C GLU A 46 13.84 15.68 -9.98
N TYR A 47 14.51 14.99 -10.91
CA TYR A 47 14.49 15.37 -12.32
C TYR A 47 13.06 15.42 -12.90
N LEU A 48 12.20 14.46 -12.55
CA LEU A 48 10.81 14.40 -13.02
C LEU A 48 9.90 15.45 -12.36
N VAL A 49 10.21 15.88 -11.13
CA VAL A 49 9.53 17.01 -10.46
C VAL A 49 9.91 18.32 -11.13
N GLU A 50 11.18 18.53 -11.45
CA GLU A 50 11.68 19.76 -12.08
C GLU A 50 11.31 19.88 -13.56
N ASN A 51 11.07 18.76 -14.25
CA ASN A 51 10.84 18.72 -15.71
C ASN A 51 9.45 18.15 -16.03
N GLU A 52 8.38 18.90 -15.77
CA GLU A 52 7.00 18.44 -15.97
C GLU A 52 6.72 17.97 -17.41
N ALA A 53 7.17 18.72 -18.42
CA ALA A 53 6.99 18.33 -19.82
C ALA A 53 7.69 17.01 -20.18
N PHE A 54 8.81 16.68 -19.50
CA PHE A 54 9.47 15.39 -19.65
C PHE A 54 8.64 14.29 -18.99
N ARG A 55 8.17 14.54 -17.76
CA ARG A 55 7.33 13.61 -16.98
C ARG A 55 6.05 13.25 -17.72
N ASP A 56 5.39 14.22 -18.34
CA ASP A 56 4.13 14.01 -19.05
C ASP A 56 4.34 13.18 -20.33
N LYS A 57 5.39 13.49 -21.11
CA LYS A 57 5.79 12.67 -22.27
C LYS A 57 6.13 11.24 -21.87
N LEU A 58 6.86 11.06 -20.76
CA LEU A 58 7.18 9.75 -20.21
C LEU A 58 5.90 9.00 -19.82
N SER A 59 4.96 9.66 -19.13
CA SER A 59 3.67 9.07 -18.74
C SER A 59 2.85 8.62 -19.97
N ASP A 60 2.79 9.44 -21.02
CA ASP A 60 2.03 9.12 -22.23
C ASP A 60 2.63 7.92 -22.99
N LEU A 61 3.96 7.83 -23.06
CA LEU A 61 4.64 6.65 -23.61
C LEU A 61 4.35 5.39 -22.78
N ILE A 62 4.36 5.48 -21.45
CA ILE A 62 4.04 4.34 -20.57
C ILE A 62 2.59 3.88 -20.76
N LYS A 63 1.62 4.80 -20.88
CA LYS A 63 0.22 4.47 -21.19
C LYS A 63 0.09 3.73 -22.53
N GLN A 64 0.85 4.17 -23.54
CA GLN A 64 0.85 3.52 -24.85
C GLN A 64 1.43 2.10 -24.80
N ILE A 65 2.43 1.85 -23.94
CA ILE A 65 3.03 0.52 -23.74
C ILE A 65 2.01 -0.45 -23.12
N GLY A 66 1.30 -0.03 -22.06
CA GLY A 66 0.30 -0.86 -21.38
C GLY A 66 0.90 -1.98 -20.53
N ASP A 67 0.19 -3.10 -20.36
CA ASP A 67 0.62 -4.23 -19.51
C ASP A 67 1.40 -5.28 -20.30
N LEU A 68 2.69 -5.00 -20.52
CA LEU A 68 3.59 -5.84 -21.31
C LEU A 68 3.86 -7.20 -20.65
N GLU A 69 3.96 -7.24 -19.31
CA GLU A 69 4.13 -8.50 -18.54
C GLU A 69 2.97 -9.48 -18.82
N ARG A 70 1.73 -8.97 -18.84
CA ARG A 70 0.55 -9.79 -19.12
C ARG A 70 0.48 -10.24 -20.57
N LEU A 71 0.89 -9.41 -21.53
CA LEU A 71 0.97 -9.80 -22.93
C LEU A 71 1.98 -10.93 -23.14
N LEU A 72 3.19 -10.81 -22.57
CA LEU A 72 4.21 -11.85 -22.62
C LEU A 72 3.76 -13.16 -22.00
N SER A 73 3.03 -13.10 -20.88
CA SER A 73 2.46 -14.30 -20.24
C SER A 73 1.52 -15.06 -21.18
N LYS A 74 0.77 -14.36 -22.05
CA LYS A 74 -0.10 -14.98 -23.06
C LYS A 74 0.67 -15.54 -24.25
N VAL A 75 1.73 -14.86 -24.69
CA VAL A 75 2.63 -15.36 -25.74
C VAL A 75 3.24 -16.69 -25.31
N ALA A 76 3.76 -16.77 -24.08
CA ALA A 76 4.42 -17.96 -23.54
C ALA A 76 3.51 -19.21 -23.52
N VAL A 77 2.19 -19.03 -23.41
CA VAL A 77 1.21 -20.12 -23.42
C VAL A 77 0.48 -20.26 -24.77
N ASN A 78 0.94 -19.56 -25.81
CA ASN A 78 0.35 -19.52 -27.14
C ASN A 78 -1.16 -19.17 -27.16
N ARG A 79 -1.56 -18.19 -26.34
CA ARG A 79 -2.95 -17.69 -26.24
C ARG A 79 -3.09 -16.20 -26.55
N ILE A 80 -2.07 -15.60 -27.13
CA ILE A 80 -2.13 -14.21 -27.58
C ILE A 80 -3.00 -14.10 -28.85
N ASN A 81 -3.78 -13.03 -28.96
CA ASN A 81 -4.58 -12.77 -30.16
C ASN A 81 -3.92 -11.74 -31.11
N PRO A 82 -4.34 -11.64 -32.38
CA PRO A 82 -3.71 -10.74 -33.35
C PRO A 82 -3.68 -9.27 -32.93
N LYS A 83 -4.77 -8.79 -32.32
CA LYS A 83 -4.86 -7.41 -31.85
C LYS A 83 -3.87 -7.11 -30.71
N GLU A 84 -3.64 -8.09 -29.85
CA GLU A 84 -2.62 -8.03 -28.79
C GLU A 84 -1.19 -8.08 -29.35
N VAL A 85 -0.93 -8.82 -30.43
CA VAL A 85 0.37 -8.80 -31.13
C VAL A 85 0.62 -7.42 -31.76
N VAL A 86 -0.40 -6.77 -32.32
CA VAL A 86 -0.28 -5.38 -32.80
C VAL A 86 -0.05 -4.40 -31.64
N GLN A 87 -0.68 -4.63 -30.48
CA GLN A 87 -0.39 -3.84 -29.27
C GLN A 87 1.07 -4.03 -28.82
N LEU A 88 1.63 -5.23 -28.92
CA LEU A 88 3.05 -5.48 -28.66
C LEU A 88 3.94 -4.66 -29.60
N LYS A 89 3.66 -4.63 -30.91
CA LYS A 89 4.36 -3.73 -31.86
C LYS A 89 4.32 -2.28 -31.39
N ARG A 90 3.15 -1.76 -31.03
CA ARG A 90 2.99 -0.37 -30.56
C ARG A 90 3.77 -0.11 -29.28
N ALA A 91 3.80 -1.08 -28.36
CA ALA A 91 4.59 -1.00 -27.14
C ALA A 91 6.09 -0.94 -27.42
N LEU A 92 6.61 -1.81 -28.30
CA LEU A 92 8.03 -1.82 -28.69
C LEU A 92 8.45 -0.50 -29.36
N GLN A 93 7.59 0.06 -30.22
CA GLN A 93 7.81 1.37 -30.83
C GLN A 93 7.83 2.51 -29.79
N ALA A 94 6.94 2.46 -28.79
CA ALA A 94 6.94 3.41 -27.69
C ALA A 94 8.17 3.26 -26.79
N ILE A 95 8.69 2.03 -26.60
CA ILE A 95 9.93 1.77 -25.87
C ILE A 95 11.15 2.40 -26.58
N GLU A 96 11.22 2.35 -27.91
CA GLU A 96 12.28 3.04 -28.67
C GLU A 96 12.27 4.56 -28.41
N LEU A 97 11.09 5.17 -28.40
CA LEU A 97 10.94 6.59 -28.08
C LEU A 97 11.31 6.87 -26.62
N LEU A 98 10.90 5.99 -25.70
CA LEU A 98 11.23 6.11 -24.27
C LEU A 98 12.73 5.98 -24.02
N LYS A 99 13.40 5.06 -24.71
CA LYS A 99 14.86 4.91 -24.73
C LYS A 99 15.54 6.20 -25.17
N SER A 100 15.10 6.76 -26.29
CA SER A 100 15.64 8.01 -26.83
C SER A 100 15.43 9.18 -25.85
N LEU A 101 14.24 9.27 -25.25
CA LEU A 101 13.88 10.27 -24.25
C LEU A 101 14.78 10.17 -23.00
N CYS A 102 14.97 8.96 -22.46
CA CYS A 102 15.80 8.73 -21.27
C CYS A 102 17.30 9.00 -21.56
N CYS A 103 17.82 8.53 -22.70
CA CYS A 103 19.21 8.75 -23.11
C CYS A 103 19.53 10.23 -23.37
N GLY A 104 18.53 11.02 -23.80
CA GLY A 104 18.67 12.47 -24.03
C GLY A 104 18.56 13.32 -22.76
N SER A 105 18.31 12.72 -21.59
CA SER A 105 18.22 13.45 -20.32
C SER A 105 19.59 13.79 -19.73
N ASN A 106 19.65 14.79 -18.86
CA ASN A 106 20.85 15.14 -18.10
C ASN A 106 20.96 14.38 -16.76
N CYS A 107 20.01 13.49 -16.46
CA CYS A 107 19.98 12.69 -15.23
C CYS A 107 20.71 11.36 -15.45
N LYS A 108 21.88 11.17 -14.81
CA LYS A 108 22.73 9.98 -15.05
C LYS A 108 22.03 8.64 -14.79
N PRO A 109 21.28 8.44 -13.67
CA PRO A 109 20.52 7.22 -13.47
C PRO A 109 19.47 6.97 -14.55
N LEU A 110 18.81 8.03 -15.05
CA LEU A 110 17.82 7.92 -16.12
C LEU A 110 18.46 7.54 -17.46
N VAL A 111 19.61 8.12 -17.80
CA VAL A 111 20.41 7.74 -18.98
C VAL A 111 20.84 6.27 -18.89
N ARG A 112 21.21 5.79 -17.69
CA ARG A 112 21.56 4.38 -17.48
C ARG A 112 20.36 3.47 -17.76
N CYS A 113 19.17 3.78 -17.23
CA CYS A 113 17.94 3.06 -17.57
C CYS A 113 17.66 3.09 -19.08
N GLY A 114 17.88 4.24 -19.73
CA GLY A 114 17.78 4.40 -21.18
C GLY A 114 18.66 3.41 -21.97
N LYS A 115 19.91 3.22 -21.52
CA LYS A 115 20.86 2.31 -22.17
C LYS A 115 20.53 0.84 -21.99
N GLU A 116 19.79 0.48 -20.94
CA GLU A 116 19.39 -0.91 -20.65
C GLU A 116 18.22 -1.38 -21.53
N PHE A 117 17.42 -0.48 -22.12
CA PHE A 117 16.32 -0.84 -23.01
C PHE A 117 16.80 -1.57 -24.28
N ASP A 118 16.10 -2.63 -24.64
CA ASP A 118 16.20 -3.33 -25.92
C ASP A 118 14.86 -3.28 -26.67
N PRO A 119 14.62 -2.24 -27.48
CA PRO A 119 13.33 -2.00 -28.14
C PRO A 119 12.92 -3.08 -29.16
N CYS A 120 13.74 -4.11 -29.38
CA CYS A 120 13.43 -5.24 -30.27
C CYS A 120 12.95 -4.79 -31.66
N LYS A 121 13.66 -3.83 -32.28
CA LYS A 121 13.24 -3.19 -33.55
C LYS A 121 12.87 -4.19 -34.63
N ALA A 122 13.69 -5.22 -34.82
CA ALA A 122 13.45 -6.27 -35.80
C ALA A 122 12.10 -6.97 -35.59
N LEU A 123 11.71 -7.22 -34.33
CA LEU A 123 10.42 -7.80 -34.00
C LEU A 123 9.27 -6.83 -34.30
N ALA A 124 9.39 -5.56 -33.91
CA ALA A 124 8.38 -4.55 -34.17
C ALA A 124 8.14 -4.34 -35.68
N GLU A 125 9.22 -4.33 -36.47
CA GLU A 125 9.18 -4.25 -37.93
C GLU A 125 8.56 -5.51 -38.54
N ARG A 126 8.94 -6.70 -38.06
CA ARG A 126 8.34 -7.96 -38.52
C ARG A 126 6.84 -7.98 -38.28
N ILE A 127 6.38 -7.67 -37.07
CA ILE A 127 4.94 -7.61 -36.75
C ILE A 127 4.25 -6.58 -37.65
N GLY A 128 4.88 -5.42 -37.87
CA GLY A 128 4.31 -4.35 -38.69
C GLY A 128 4.23 -4.68 -40.18
N ARG A 129 5.11 -5.55 -40.67
CA ARG A 129 5.08 -6.06 -42.04
C ARG A 129 4.08 -7.21 -42.18
N ASP A 130 4.09 -8.16 -41.25
CA ASP A 130 3.36 -9.41 -41.38
C ASP A 130 1.87 -9.27 -41.04
N LEU A 131 1.47 -8.31 -40.17
CA LEU A 131 0.08 -8.11 -39.74
C LEU A 131 -0.54 -6.80 -40.28
N ASN A 132 -1.85 -6.83 -40.52
CA ASN A 132 -2.64 -5.63 -40.72
C ASN A 132 -2.67 -4.74 -39.45
N ASP A 133 -2.86 -3.43 -39.62
CA ASP A 133 -2.83 -2.47 -38.48
C ASP A 133 -4.03 -2.54 -37.51
N ASP A 134 -5.18 -3.07 -37.97
CA ASP A 134 -6.36 -3.34 -37.13
C ASP A 134 -6.94 -4.73 -37.44
N PRO A 135 -6.26 -5.80 -36.98
CA PRO A 135 -6.72 -7.16 -37.19
C PRO A 135 -7.86 -7.47 -36.20
N PRO A 136 -8.76 -8.40 -36.53
CA PRO A 136 -9.80 -8.83 -35.60
C PRO A 136 -9.21 -9.56 -34.39
N VAL A 137 -9.96 -9.58 -33.29
CA VAL A 137 -9.58 -10.30 -32.07
C VAL A 137 -9.55 -11.81 -32.28
N GLN A 138 -10.47 -12.34 -33.09
CA GLN A 138 -10.57 -13.77 -33.37
C GLN A 138 -9.95 -14.07 -34.72
N ILE A 139 -9.08 -15.09 -34.75
CA ILE A 139 -8.41 -15.55 -35.97
C ILE A 139 -9.44 -16.00 -37.03
N SER A 140 -10.55 -16.60 -36.57
CA SER A 140 -11.64 -17.07 -37.43
C SER A 140 -12.35 -15.98 -38.24
N LYS A 141 -12.12 -14.69 -37.95
CA LYS A 141 -12.69 -13.59 -38.72
C LYS A 141 -11.84 -13.20 -39.94
N GLY A 142 -10.65 -13.79 -40.08
CA GLY A 142 -9.73 -13.55 -41.20
C GLY A 142 -9.16 -12.13 -41.23
N ASN A 143 -8.47 -11.78 -42.33
CA ASN A 143 -7.91 -10.43 -42.56
C ASN A 143 -6.86 -10.03 -41.50
N ILE A 144 -6.06 -10.98 -41.06
CA ILE A 144 -5.04 -10.78 -40.03
C ILE A 144 -3.70 -10.41 -40.65
N ILE A 145 -3.31 -11.16 -41.69
CA ILE A 145 -2.01 -11.06 -42.35
C ILE A 145 -2.04 -9.95 -43.40
N ALA A 146 -0.98 -9.14 -43.49
CA ALA A 146 -0.87 -8.09 -44.49
C ALA A 146 -0.78 -8.66 -45.93
N GLY A 147 -1.04 -7.83 -46.94
CA GLY A 147 -0.84 -8.19 -48.33
C GLY A 147 0.66 -8.30 -48.67
N GLY A 148 1.02 -9.19 -49.59
CA GLY A 148 2.39 -9.42 -50.04
C GLY A 148 3.21 -10.38 -49.17
N ILE A 149 2.60 -11.00 -48.16
CA ILE A 149 3.25 -11.98 -47.27
C ILE A 149 3.19 -13.41 -47.85
N SER A 150 2.12 -13.75 -48.54
CA SER A 150 1.93 -15.04 -49.17
C SER A 150 1.19 -14.86 -50.48
N GLU A 151 1.84 -15.22 -51.59
CA GLU A 151 1.24 -15.17 -52.93
C GLU A 151 -0.04 -16.01 -52.99
N GLU A 152 -0.02 -17.21 -52.41
CA GLU A 152 -1.19 -18.09 -52.32
C GLU A 152 -2.35 -17.42 -51.55
N LEU A 153 -2.05 -16.74 -50.44
CA LEU A 153 -3.07 -16.03 -49.66
C LEU A 153 -3.70 -14.86 -50.45
N ASP A 154 -2.87 -14.13 -51.18
CA ASP A 154 -3.31 -12.98 -51.98
C ASP A 154 -4.13 -13.42 -53.21
N GLU A 155 -3.76 -14.54 -53.84
CA GLU A 155 -4.56 -15.18 -54.90
C GLU A 155 -5.93 -15.61 -54.37
N LEU A 156 -5.98 -16.31 -53.23
CA LEU A 156 -7.23 -16.74 -52.61
C LEU A 156 -8.13 -15.55 -52.21
N ARG A 157 -7.54 -14.47 -51.69
CA ARG A 157 -8.28 -13.21 -51.39
C ARG A 157 -8.84 -12.58 -52.66
N THR A 158 -8.13 -12.66 -53.77
CA THR A 158 -8.61 -12.19 -55.08
C THR A 158 -9.78 -13.03 -55.58
N ILE A 159 -9.71 -14.36 -55.44
CA ILE A 159 -10.82 -15.27 -55.73
C ILE A 159 -12.04 -14.92 -54.87
N LEU A 160 -11.86 -14.72 -53.56
CA LEU A 160 -12.95 -14.37 -52.65
C LEU A 160 -13.61 -13.04 -53.03
N ARG A 161 -12.82 -12.02 -53.39
CA ARG A 161 -13.32 -10.71 -53.82
C ARG A 161 -14.10 -10.83 -55.14
N SER A 162 -13.52 -11.51 -56.13
CA SER A 162 -14.18 -11.74 -57.43
C SER A 162 -15.47 -12.56 -57.29
N GLY A 163 -15.52 -13.54 -56.39
CA GLY A 163 -16.72 -14.31 -56.10
C GLY A 163 -17.83 -13.48 -55.46
N LYS A 164 -17.48 -12.54 -54.57
CA LYS A 164 -18.45 -11.60 -53.97
C LYS A 164 -18.98 -10.59 -54.98
N ASP A 165 -18.11 -10.07 -55.85
CA ASP A 165 -18.53 -9.20 -56.95
C ASP A 165 -19.45 -9.96 -57.92
N TYR A 166 -19.14 -11.23 -58.24
CA TYR A 166 -19.98 -12.09 -59.04
C TYR A 166 -21.38 -12.31 -58.44
N ILE A 167 -21.47 -12.57 -57.14
CA ILE A 167 -22.76 -12.74 -56.45
C ILE A 167 -23.61 -11.46 -56.54
N ARG A 168 -22.98 -10.29 -56.43
CA ARG A 168 -23.67 -9.01 -56.60
C ARG A 168 -24.21 -8.84 -58.02
N ASP A 169 -23.41 -9.20 -59.01
CA ASP A 169 -23.78 -9.12 -60.42
C ASP A 169 -24.88 -10.14 -60.77
N LEU A 170 -24.80 -11.35 -60.22
CA LEU A 170 -25.84 -12.38 -60.29
C LEU A 170 -27.16 -11.86 -59.71
N GLN A 171 -27.14 -11.25 -58.52
CA GLN A 171 -28.33 -10.66 -57.91
C GLN A 171 -28.98 -9.64 -58.85
N HIS A 172 -28.19 -8.72 -59.40
CA HIS A 172 -28.70 -7.69 -60.31
C HIS A 172 -29.27 -8.29 -61.60
N ARG A 173 -28.59 -9.29 -62.18
CA ARG A 173 -29.04 -10.00 -63.37
C ARG A 173 -30.37 -10.72 -63.14
N GLU A 174 -30.50 -11.45 -62.03
CA GLU A 174 -31.74 -12.17 -61.70
C GLU A 174 -32.89 -11.22 -61.34
N MET A 175 -32.61 -10.06 -60.72
CA MET A 175 -33.61 -9.00 -60.49
C MET A 175 -34.20 -8.50 -61.82
N LEU A 176 -33.36 -8.24 -62.82
CA LEU A 176 -33.81 -7.81 -64.14
C LEU A 176 -34.55 -8.92 -64.89
N ARG A 177 -34.06 -10.16 -64.83
CA ARG A 177 -34.66 -11.33 -65.52
C ARG A 177 -36.07 -11.65 -65.00
N THR A 178 -36.28 -11.56 -63.69
CA THR A 178 -37.54 -11.96 -63.04
C THR A 178 -38.49 -10.79 -62.79
N GLY A 179 -38.00 -9.55 -62.88
CA GLY A 179 -38.75 -8.35 -62.49
C GLY A 179 -39.03 -8.24 -60.99
N ILE A 180 -38.29 -8.98 -60.15
CA ILE A 180 -38.44 -9.00 -58.69
C ILE A 180 -37.41 -8.04 -58.08
N SER A 181 -37.79 -6.78 -57.86
CA SER A 181 -36.90 -5.76 -57.28
C SER A 181 -36.50 -6.04 -55.82
N SER A 182 -37.26 -6.88 -55.10
CA SER A 182 -36.99 -7.23 -53.71
C SER A 182 -36.08 -8.46 -53.54
N LEU A 183 -35.56 -9.03 -54.62
CA LEU A 183 -34.71 -10.22 -54.59
C LEU A 183 -33.39 -9.92 -53.88
N LYS A 184 -33.01 -10.78 -52.95
CA LYS A 184 -31.75 -10.65 -52.21
C LYS A 184 -31.00 -11.97 -52.20
N VAL A 185 -29.71 -11.94 -52.52
CA VAL A 185 -28.81 -13.07 -52.26
C VAL A 185 -28.25 -12.91 -50.86
N SER A 186 -28.28 -13.96 -50.05
CA SER A 186 -27.82 -13.93 -48.66
C SER A 186 -27.20 -15.27 -48.27
N TYR A 187 -26.40 -15.25 -47.20
CA TYR A 187 -25.72 -16.42 -46.66
C TYR A 187 -26.27 -16.76 -45.28
N ASN A 188 -26.29 -18.05 -44.94
CA ASN A 188 -26.46 -18.52 -43.57
C ASN A 188 -25.59 -19.77 -43.32
N ASN A 189 -25.30 -20.08 -42.06
CA ASN A 189 -24.38 -21.18 -41.71
C ASN A 189 -24.96 -22.59 -41.92
N VAL A 190 -26.27 -22.75 -42.15
CA VAL A 190 -26.94 -24.07 -42.22
C VAL A 190 -27.16 -24.53 -43.66
N PHE A 191 -27.51 -23.59 -44.53
CA PHE A 191 -27.91 -23.78 -45.92
C PHE A 191 -27.03 -23.00 -46.89
N GLY A 192 -26.04 -22.26 -46.40
CA GLY A 192 -25.08 -21.52 -47.21
C GLY A 192 -25.69 -20.35 -47.98
N TYR A 193 -25.26 -20.13 -49.22
CA TYR A 193 -25.82 -19.06 -50.06
C TYR A 193 -27.20 -19.45 -50.61
N TYR A 194 -28.12 -18.47 -50.64
CA TYR A 194 -29.47 -18.62 -51.17
C TYR A 194 -30.01 -17.30 -51.74
N ILE A 195 -30.98 -17.43 -52.64
CA ILE A 195 -31.79 -16.34 -53.18
C ILE A 195 -33.10 -16.29 -52.38
N GLU A 196 -33.38 -15.17 -51.72
CA GLU A 196 -34.61 -14.96 -50.96
C GLU A 196 -35.63 -14.17 -51.78
N VAL A 197 -36.84 -14.73 -51.90
CA VAL A 197 -37.97 -14.13 -52.63
C VAL A 197 -39.18 -14.05 -51.71
N ARG A 198 -39.81 -12.88 -51.62
CA ARG A 198 -41.03 -12.68 -50.84
C ARG A 198 -42.19 -13.49 -51.43
N ASN A 199 -43.10 -13.99 -50.58
CA ASN A 199 -44.24 -14.80 -51.01
C ASN A 199 -45.10 -14.13 -52.11
N THR A 200 -45.16 -12.80 -52.13
CA THR A 200 -45.88 -12.00 -53.15
C THR A 200 -45.34 -12.15 -54.57
N HIS A 201 -44.11 -12.64 -54.73
CA HIS A 201 -43.44 -12.81 -56.02
C HIS A 201 -43.17 -14.27 -56.35
N ARG A 202 -43.76 -15.21 -55.60
CA ARG A 202 -43.54 -16.66 -55.76
C ARG A 202 -43.85 -17.14 -57.17
N ASP A 203 -44.91 -16.63 -57.79
CA ASP A 203 -45.33 -17.03 -59.14
C ASP A 203 -44.37 -16.55 -60.24
N LYS A 204 -43.45 -15.63 -59.91
CA LYS A 204 -42.41 -15.12 -60.82
C LYS A 204 -41.09 -15.86 -60.70
N VAL A 205 -40.99 -16.84 -59.80
CA VAL A 205 -39.77 -17.62 -59.58
C VAL A 205 -39.55 -18.58 -60.76
N PRO A 206 -38.39 -18.56 -61.42
CA PRO A 206 -38.08 -19.47 -62.52
C PRO A 206 -38.08 -20.95 -62.09
N SER A 207 -38.43 -21.86 -63.00
CA SER A 207 -38.47 -23.31 -62.73
C SER A 207 -37.10 -23.96 -62.57
N ASP A 208 -36.03 -23.31 -63.06
CA ASP A 208 -34.63 -23.71 -62.91
C ASP A 208 -34.08 -23.50 -61.48
N TRP A 209 -34.85 -22.87 -60.58
CA TRP A 209 -34.43 -22.62 -59.21
C TRP A 209 -34.84 -23.75 -58.27
N ILE A 210 -33.87 -24.28 -57.53
CA ILE A 210 -34.10 -25.38 -56.58
C ILE A 210 -34.46 -24.78 -55.22
N ARG A 211 -35.66 -25.08 -54.71
CA ARG A 211 -36.12 -24.57 -53.41
C ARG A 211 -35.34 -25.23 -52.25
N LYS A 212 -34.71 -24.41 -51.39
CA LYS A 212 -33.97 -24.84 -50.18
C LYS A 212 -34.81 -24.79 -48.91
N GLN A 213 -35.60 -23.72 -48.71
CA GLN A 213 -36.34 -23.51 -47.46
C GLN A 213 -37.58 -22.63 -47.68
N THR A 214 -38.66 -22.91 -46.96
CA THR A 214 -39.86 -22.06 -46.91
C THR A 214 -39.96 -21.37 -45.55
N LEU A 215 -40.15 -20.05 -45.55
CA LEU A 215 -40.38 -19.21 -44.37
C LEU A 215 -41.81 -18.66 -44.38
N VAL A 216 -42.24 -18.08 -43.26
CA VAL A 216 -43.59 -17.50 -43.10
C VAL A 216 -43.89 -16.41 -44.14
N SER A 217 -42.88 -15.62 -44.53
CA SER A 217 -43.03 -14.46 -45.43
C SER A 217 -42.23 -14.54 -46.74
N ALA A 218 -41.42 -15.58 -46.93
CA ALA A 218 -40.52 -15.71 -48.08
C ALA A 218 -40.18 -17.18 -48.39
N GLU A 219 -39.70 -17.44 -49.60
CA GLU A 219 -39.08 -18.70 -50.00
C GLU A 219 -37.62 -18.49 -50.38
N ARG A 220 -36.77 -19.47 -50.06
CA ARG A 220 -35.33 -19.46 -50.34
C ARG A 220 -34.99 -20.51 -51.39
N TYR A 221 -34.21 -20.11 -52.38
CA TYR A 221 -33.83 -20.94 -53.53
C TYR A 221 -32.32 -20.95 -53.73
N ILE A 222 -31.83 -21.92 -54.51
CA ILE A 222 -30.47 -21.98 -55.03
C ILE A 222 -30.49 -22.31 -56.52
N THR A 223 -29.50 -21.81 -57.26
CA THR A 223 -29.24 -22.19 -58.65
C THR A 223 -27.96 -23.04 -58.73
N GLU A 224 -27.81 -23.85 -59.78
CA GLU A 224 -26.56 -24.62 -59.98
C GLU A 224 -25.34 -23.70 -60.05
N GLU A 225 -25.47 -22.55 -60.72
CA GLU A 225 -24.45 -21.52 -60.79
C GLU A 225 -24.06 -20.97 -59.41
N LEU A 226 -25.05 -20.63 -58.57
CA LEU A 226 -24.80 -20.13 -57.22
C LEU A 226 -24.13 -21.20 -56.34
N LYS A 227 -24.46 -22.48 -56.54
CA LYS A 227 -23.84 -23.60 -55.83
C LYS A 227 -22.36 -23.75 -56.19
N VAL A 228 -22.00 -23.64 -57.47
CA VAL A 228 -20.59 -23.72 -57.91
C VAL A 228 -19.76 -22.59 -57.31
N TYR A 229 -20.31 -21.37 -57.25
CA TYR A 229 -19.62 -20.24 -56.62
C TYR A 229 -19.57 -20.34 -55.10
N GLU A 230 -20.61 -20.88 -54.45
CA GLU A 230 -20.62 -21.19 -53.03
C GLU A 230 -19.47 -22.13 -52.66
N GLU A 231 -19.28 -23.23 -53.39
CA GLU A 231 -18.18 -24.18 -53.17
C GLU A 231 -16.81 -23.53 -53.35
N LYS A 232 -16.65 -22.67 -54.38
CA LYS A 232 -15.40 -21.91 -54.59
C LYS A 232 -15.11 -20.91 -53.48
N ILE A 233 -16.12 -20.19 -53.00
CA ILE A 233 -15.99 -19.18 -51.95
C ILE A 233 -15.65 -19.84 -50.63
N LEU A 234 -16.42 -20.85 -50.21
CA LEU A 234 -16.20 -21.55 -48.94
C LEU A 234 -14.84 -22.26 -48.93
N GLY A 235 -14.48 -22.93 -50.03
CA GLY A 235 -13.16 -23.57 -50.14
C GLY A 235 -11.99 -22.57 -50.11
N ALA A 236 -12.19 -21.35 -50.62
CA ALA A 236 -11.19 -20.28 -50.49
C ALA A 236 -11.15 -19.73 -49.05
N GLU A 237 -12.28 -19.53 -48.39
CA GLU A 237 -12.36 -19.05 -47.00
C GLU A 237 -11.67 -20.02 -46.02
N ASP A 238 -11.89 -21.33 -46.16
CA ASP A 238 -11.24 -22.36 -45.32
C ASP A 238 -9.71 -22.36 -45.51
N LYS A 239 -9.23 -22.32 -46.76
CA LYS A 239 -7.79 -22.26 -47.06
C LYS A 239 -7.14 -20.97 -46.57
N ILE A 240 -7.83 -19.83 -46.73
CA ILE A 240 -7.38 -18.54 -46.19
C ILE A 240 -7.20 -18.66 -44.68
N TYR A 241 -8.19 -19.23 -43.98
CA TYR A 241 -8.13 -19.42 -42.54
C TYR A 241 -6.94 -20.28 -42.11
N ASP A 242 -6.70 -21.41 -42.77
CA ASP A 242 -5.58 -22.30 -42.47
C ASP A 242 -4.23 -21.62 -42.70
N ILE A 243 -4.08 -20.91 -43.83
CA ILE A 243 -2.84 -20.19 -44.17
C ILE A 243 -2.59 -19.04 -43.20
N GLU A 244 -3.61 -18.20 -42.91
CA GLU A 244 -3.46 -17.11 -41.94
C GLU A 244 -3.12 -17.64 -40.55
N THR A 245 -3.78 -18.71 -40.10
CA THR A 245 -3.51 -19.35 -38.81
C THR A 245 -2.07 -19.84 -38.72
N ARG A 246 -1.57 -20.49 -39.78
CA ARG A 246 -0.18 -20.96 -39.84
C ARG A 246 0.81 -19.80 -39.76
N ILE A 247 0.67 -18.79 -40.62
CA ILE A 247 1.57 -17.62 -40.65
C ILE A 247 1.55 -16.89 -39.31
N PHE A 248 0.37 -16.72 -38.71
CA PHE A 248 0.23 -16.10 -37.40
C PHE A 248 0.93 -16.90 -36.30
N ASN A 249 0.77 -18.23 -36.27
CA ASN A 249 1.45 -19.08 -35.30
C ASN A 249 2.98 -19.04 -35.47
N ASP A 250 3.47 -19.02 -36.71
CA ASP A 250 4.91 -18.87 -37.00
C ASP A 250 5.46 -17.52 -36.48
N LEU A 251 4.67 -16.45 -36.59
CA LEU A 251 5.00 -15.16 -35.99
C LEU A 251 5.03 -15.24 -34.45
N VAL A 252 4.04 -15.90 -33.83
CA VAL A 252 4.02 -16.08 -32.37
C VAL A 252 5.23 -16.89 -31.88
N LEU A 253 5.63 -17.91 -32.62
CA LEU A 253 6.84 -18.68 -32.32
C LEU A 253 8.11 -17.81 -32.40
N GLU A 254 8.18 -16.85 -33.32
CA GLU A 254 9.31 -15.92 -33.30
C GLU A 254 9.28 -15.00 -32.08
N ILE A 255 8.11 -14.49 -31.68
CA ILE A 255 7.98 -13.61 -30.49
C ILE A 255 8.54 -14.32 -29.24
N LEU A 256 8.42 -15.65 -29.13
CA LEU A 256 8.98 -16.41 -28.00
C LEU A 256 10.49 -16.18 -27.81
N ASN A 257 11.24 -15.96 -28.88
CA ASN A 257 12.69 -15.71 -28.82
C ASN A 257 13.03 -14.35 -28.20
N TYR A 258 12.07 -13.44 -28.12
CA TYR A 258 12.22 -12.09 -27.57
C TYR A 258 11.63 -11.94 -26.17
N ILE A 259 11.15 -13.02 -25.53
CA ILE A 259 10.55 -12.93 -24.18
C ILE A 259 11.50 -12.24 -23.19
N GLN A 260 12.79 -12.62 -23.17
CA GLN A 260 13.74 -12.08 -22.21
C GLN A 260 13.99 -10.57 -22.38
N PRO A 261 14.36 -10.06 -23.58
CA PRO A 261 14.47 -8.62 -23.82
C PRO A 261 13.21 -7.83 -23.47
N VAL A 262 12.03 -8.32 -23.91
CA VAL A 262 10.77 -7.60 -23.67
C VAL A 262 10.38 -7.62 -22.19
N GLN A 263 10.73 -8.68 -21.45
CA GLN A 263 10.54 -8.73 -20.01
C GLN A 263 11.48 -7.78 -19.27
N LEU A 264 12.75 -7.66 -19.70
CA LEU A 264 13.68 -6.66 -19.19
C LEU A 264 13.10 -5.26 -19.36
N ASP A 265 12.64 -4.93 -20.56
CA ASP A 265 12.01 -3.65 -20.87
C ASP A 265 10.80 -3.41 -19.97
N SER A 266 9.89 -4.39 -19.81
CA SER A 266 8.73 -4.24 -18.91
C SER A 266 9.12 -3.89 -17.48
N GLY A 267 10.23 -4.47 -16.98
CA GLY A 267 10.77 -4.18 -15.66
C GLY A 267 11.27 -2.74 -15.57
N ILE A 268 11.98 -2.25 -16.58
CA ILE A 268 12.47 -0.87 -16.63
C ILE A 268 11.29 0.11 -16.73
N VAL A 269 10.31 -0.15 -17.59
CA VAL A 269 9.11 0.68 -17.73
C VAL A 269 8.34 0.75 -16.40
N ALA A 270 8.13 -0.39 -15.74
CA ALA A 270 7.47 -0.42 -14.42
C ALA A 270 8.23 0.39 -13.36
N ARG A 271 9.57 0.36 -13.38
CA ARG A 271 10.39 1.19 -12.48
C ARG A 271 10.20 2.68 -12.77
N LEU A 272 10.23 3.09 -14.03
CA LEU A 272 10.03 4.48 -14.43
C LEU A 272 8.62 4.97 -14.07
N ASP A 273 7.60 4.12 -14.23
CA ASP A 273 6.22 4.40 -13.82
C ASP A 273 6.11 4.65 -12.30
N CYS A 274 6.77 3.84 -11.48
CA CYS A 274 6.81 4.06 -10.03
C CYS A 274 7.48 5.39 -9.66
N LEU A 275 8.57 5.75 -10.33
CA LEU A 275 9.30 7.00 -10.07
C LEU A 275 8.54 8.22 -10.57
N GLN A 276 7.85 8.10 -11.71
CA GLN A 276 6.91 9.11 -12.20
C GLN A 276 5.75 9.31 -11.22
N SER A 277 5.20 8.23 -10.68
CA SER A 277 4.18 8.27 -9.64
C SER A 277 4.67 9.02 -8.40
N PHE A 278 5.89 8.74 -7.93
CA PHE A 278 6.51 9.47 -6.82
C PHE A 278 6.71 10.95 -7.15
N ALA A 279 7.14 11.31 -8.36
CA ALA A 279 7.28 12.70 -8.76
C ALA A 279 5.95 13.46 -8.77
N VAL A 280 4.87 12.83 -9.27
CA VAL A 280 3.52 13.42 -9.28
C VAL A 280 3.05 13.71 -7.86
N ILE A 281 3.07 12.72 -6.96
CA ILE A 281 2.60 12.95 -5.57
C ILE A 281 3.50 13.95 -4.83
N SER A 282 4.77 14.06 -5.20
CA SER A 282 5.69 14.99 -4.56
C SER A 282 5.37 16.43 -4.93
N GLY A 283 5.07 16.68 -6.22
CA GLY A 283 4.62 17.98 -6.70
C GLY A 283 3.21 18.35 -6.21
N GLU A 284 2.26 17.41 -6.19
CA GLU A 284 0.88 17.66 -5.72
C GLU A 284 0.78 18.03 -4.24
N ASN A 285 1.77 17.62 -3.42
CA ASN A 285 1.67 17.62 -1.96
C ASN A 285 2.81 18.41 -1.28
N ASP A 286 3.62 19.11 -2.06
CA ASP A 286 4.80 19.85 -1.59
C ASP A 286 5.71 18.96 -0.73
N TYR A 287 6.06 17.77 -1.23
CA TYR A 287 7.01 16.89 -0.57
C TYR A 287 8.44 17.31 -0.90
N VAL A 288 9.36 17.04 0.02
CA VAL A 288 10.77 17.44 -0.11
C VAL A 288 11.69 16.25 -0.26
N ARG A 289 12.78 16.43 -1.01
CA ARG A 289 13.84 15.42 -1.12
C ARG A 289 14.46 15.15 0.27
N PRO A 290 14.39 13.92 0.80
CA PRO A 290 15.08 13.58 2.04
C PRO A 290 16.58 13.47 1.79
N GLN A 291 17.38 13.82 2.80
CA GLN A 291 18.81 13.49 2.85
C GLN A 291 18.99 12.15 3.57
N LEU A 292 19.48 11.13 2.85
CA LEU A 292 19.81 9.84 3.45
C LEU A 292 21.29 9.75 3.79
N ASP A 293 21.61 9.11 4.92
CA ASP A 293 22.99 8.86 5.30
C ASP A 293 23.15 7.57 6.12
N ASP A 294 24.39 7.19 6.36
CA ASP A 294 24.73 6.02 7.17
C ASP A 294 24.66 6.30 8.68
N SER A 295 24.28 7.51 9.10
CA SER A 295 24.21 7.86 10.51
C SER A 295 23.06 7.13 11.22
N GLY A 296 23.06 7.19 12.55
CA GLY A 296 21.96 6.69 13.37
C GLY A 296 20.84 7.70 13.59
N LYS A 297 20.84 8.87 12.91
CA LYS A 297 20.01 10.03 13.26
C LYS A 297 18.76 10.12 12.38
N ILE A 298 17.64 10.50 12.98
CA ILE A 298 16.41 10.84 12.26
C ILE A 298 16.05 12.27 12.64
N LYS A 299 16.02 13.18 11.67
CA LYS A 299 15.58 14.56 11.84
C LYS A 299 14.51 14.87 10.82
N ILE A 300 13.34 15.29 11.28
CA ILE A 300 12.19 15.63 10.46
C ILE A 300 11.74 17.02 10.92
N HIS A 301 11.71 17.97 10.00
CA HIS A 301 11.18 19.31 10.22
C HIS A 301 9.82 19.44 9.57
N ASP A 302 8.85 19.98 10.32
CA ASP A 302 7.46 20.11 9.90
C ASP A 302 6.88 18.87 9.20
N GLY A 303 7.14 17.68 9.78
CA GLY A 303 6.63 16.43 9.25
C GLY A 303 5.09 16.38 9.29
N ARG A 304 4.49 15.78 8.27
CA ARG A 304 3.04 15.58 8.13
C ARG A 304 2.73 14.11 7.86
N HIS A 305 1.55 13.65 8.27
CA HIS A 305 1.14 12.28 8.01
C HIS A 305 0.54 12.15 6.59
N PRO A 306 1.17 11.40 5.66
CA PRO A 306 0.83 11.43 4.22
C PRO A 306 -0.59 10.97 3.90
N VAL A 307 -1.16 10.07 4.71
CA VAL A 307 -2.55 9.62 4.54
C VAL A 307 -3.57 10.57 5.18
N ILE A 308 -3.37 10.94 6.45
CA ILE A 308 -4.33 11.75 7.21
C ILE A 308 -4.44 13.15 6.59
N GLU A 309 -3.35 13.75 6.13
CA GLU A 309 -3.40 15.09 5.51
C GLU A 309 -4.32 15.14 4.27
N LYS A 310 -4.52 14.01 3.59
CA LYS A 310 -5.42 13.87 2.42
C LYS A 310 -6.85 13.48 2.77
N GLN A 311 -7.15 13.28 4.05
CA GLN A 311 -8.47 12.93 4.55
C GLN A 311 -9.13 14.06 5.36
N LEU A 312 -8.39 15.15 5.61
CA LEU A 312 -8.95 16.28 6.35
C LEU A 312 -10.06 16.98 5.54
N PRO A 313 -11.09 17.52 6.21
CA PRO A 313 -12.14 18.31 5.55
C PRO A 313 -11.57 19.49 4.76
N ALA A 314 -12.30 19.92 3.73
CA ALA A 314 -11.91 21.10 2.96
C ALA A 314 -11.79 22.34 3.87
N GLY A 315 -10.64 23.02 3.82
CA GLY A 315 -10.34 24.17 4.67
C GLY A 315 -9.58 23.82 5.96
N GLU A 316 -9.40 22.54 6.31
CA GLU A 316 -8.53 22.12 7.41
C GLU A 316 -7.15 21.69 6.91
N SER A 317 -6.10 22.15 7.58
CA SER A 317 -4.71 21.76 7.29
C SER A 317 -4.16 20.81 8.34
N TYR A 318 -3.33 19.85 7.94
CA TYR A 318 -2.60 19.00 8.88
C TYR A 318 -1.59 19.85 9.66
N ILE A 319 -1.48 19.62 10.97
CA ILE A 319 -0.57 20.38 11.84
C ILE A 319 0.81 19.69 11.82
N PRO A 320 1.85 20.32 11.26
CA PRO A 320 3.15 19.70 11.10
C PRO A 320 3.94 19.66 12.41
N ASN A 321 4.80 18.66 12.57
CA ASN A 321 5.59 18.44 13.79
C ASN A 321 7.07 18.15 13.49
N ASP A 322 7.93 18.74 14.31
CA ASP A 322 9.35 18.42 14.31
C ASP A 322 9.62 17.16 15.11
N LEU A 323 10.62 16.38 14.69
CA LEU A 323 11.09 15.20 15.40
C LEU A 323 12.60 15.05 15.22
N SER A 324 13.31 14.78 16.32
CA SER A 324 14.71 14.37 16.29
C SER A 324 14.88 13.09 17.08
N LEU A 325 15.61 12.10 16.56
CA LEU A 325 16.01 10.89 17.27
C LEU A 325 17.44 10.55 16.91
N ASP A 326 18.26 10.19 17.89
CA ASP A 326 19.63 9.71 17.70
C ASP A 326 20.04 8.79 18.85
N ARG A 327 21.23 8.19 18.79
CA ARG A 327 21.66 7.18 19.77
C ARG A 327 22.38 7.76 20.99
N GLU A 328 22.68 9.05 21.01
CA GLU A 328 23.59 9.67 21.99
C GLU A 328 22.89 10.67 22.92
N ASP A 329 21.97 11.50 22.41
CA ASP A 329 21.27 12.55 23.18
C ASP A 329 19.77 12.30 23.33
N GLN A 330 19.08 11.92 22.24
CA GLN A 330 17.63 11.71 22.24
C GLN A 330 17.28 10.37 21.57
N GLN A 331 17.51 9.28 22.31
CA GLN A 331 17.22 7.91 21.86
C GLN A 331 15.75 7.56 22.03
N ILE A 332 15.19 7.90 23.19
CA ILE A 332 13.83 7.53 23.56
C ILE A 332 13.05 8.81 23.80
N ILE A 333 11.94 8.97 23.07
CA ILE A 333 10.95 9.99 23.36
C ILE A 333 9.81 9.34 24.12
N ILE A 334 9.58 9.80 25.34
CA ILE A 334 8.36 9.48 26.09
C ILE A 334 7.32 10.53 25.71
N LEU A 335 6.27 10.09 25.01
CA LEU A 335 5.21 10.94 24.51
C LEU A 335 3.97 10.79 25.37
N THR A 336 3.68 11.82 26.17
CA THR A 336 2.48 11.89 27.02
C THR A 336 1.41 12.80 26.40
N GLY A 337 0.18 12.65 26.89
CA GLY A 337 -0.95 13.46 26.46
C GLY A 337 -2.24 12.65 26.42
N PRO A 338 -3.40 13.31 26.41
CA PRO A 338 -4.68 12.63 26.45
C PRO A 338 -4.94 11.79 25.21
N ASN A 339 -5.92 10.90 25.31
CA ASN A 339 -6.40 10.13 24.18
C ASN A 339 -6.93 11.09 23.09
N MET A 340 -6.80 10.69 21.82
CA MET A 340 -7.17 11.50 20.64
C MET A 340 -6.34 12.78 20.41
N SER A 341 -5.28 13.04 21.19
CA SER A 341 -4.41 14.21 20.99
C SER A 341 -3.55 14.15 19.72
N GLY A 342 -3.35 12.95 19.16
CA GLY A 342 -2.53 12.74 17.96
C GLY A 342 -1.25 11.95 18.17
N LYS A 343 -1.02 11.37 19.37
CA LYS A 343 0.17 10.53 19.67
C LYS A 343 0.40 9.43 18.62
N SER A 344 -0.59 8.56 18.41
CA SER A 344 -0.52 7.47 17.43
C SER A 344 -0.35 7.96 15.99
N ALA A 345 -0.86 9.15 15.67
CA ALA A 345 -0.67 9.76 14.35
C ALA A 345 0.79 10.19 14.15
N LEU A 346 1.43 10.78 15.18
CA LEU A 346 2.85 11.17 15.13
C LEU A 346 3.78 9.96 15.03
N LEU A 347 3.51 8.89 15.79
CA LEU A 347 4.27 7.64 15.72
C LEU A 347 4.21 7.06 14.30
N ARG A 348 3.00 6.87 13.76
CA ARG A 348 2.81 6.33 12.41
C ARG A 348 3.38 7.25 11.33
N GLN A 349 3.23 8.56 11.46
CA GLN A 349 3.84 9.54 10.56
C GLN A 349 5.35 9.33 10.46
N THR A 350 6.04 9.16 11.59
CA THR A 350 7.49 8.98 11.63
C THR A 350 7.91 7.74 10.85
N ALA A 351 7.24 6.59 11.08
CA ALA A 351 7.50 5.37 10.33
C ALA A 351 7.22 5.53 8.84
N LEU A 352 6.12 6.18 8.47
CA LEU A 352 5.75 6.39 7.06
C LEU A 352 6.76 7.30 6.34
N ILE A 353 7.27 8.35 6.98
CA ILE A 353 8.31 9.23 6.42
C ILE A 353 9.60 8.44 6.17
N VAL A 354 10.04 7.62 7.14
CA VAL A 354 11.21 6.75 6.97
C VAL A 354 11.01 5.75 5.84
N LEU A 355 9.82 5.13 5.78
CA LEU A 355 9.46 4.18 4.74
C LEU A 355 9.50 4.83 3.35
N MET A 356 8.87 5.99 3.19
CA MET A 356 8.86 6.75 1.93
C MET A 356 10.26 7.19 1.51
N ALA A 357 11.10 7.61 2.44
CA ALA A 357 12.48 7.96 2.13
C ALA A 357 13.27 6.75 1.58
N GLN A 358 13.20 5.61 2.27
CA GLN A 358 13.90 4.39 1.85
C GLN A 358 13.29 3.66 0.64
N THR A 359 12.08 4.03 0.20
CA THR A 359 11.55 3.60 -1.10
C THR A 359 12.04 4.46 -2.25
N GLY A 360 12.66 5.61 -1.97
CA GLY A 360 13.12 6.59 -2.97
C GLY A 360 12.05 7.59 -3.38
N CYS A 361 11.10 7.90 -2.49
CA CYS A 361 10.10 8.95 -2.67
C CYS A 361 10.48 10.18 -1.86
N PHE A 362 10.05 11.37 -2.30
CA PHE A 362 10.12 12.56 -1.45
C PHE A 362 9.15 12.42 -0.27
N VAL A 363 9.40 13.15 0.80
CA VAL A 363 8.69 12.95 2.07
C VAL A 363 7.84 14.16 2.46
N PRO A 364 6.73 13.95 3.19
CA PRO A 364 5.84 15.00 3.68
C PRO A 364 6.47 15.77 4.85
N ALA A 365 7.43 16.65 4.56
CA ALA A 365 8.16 17.47 5.53
C ALA A 365 8.59 18.80 4.89
N SER A 366 9.12 19.74 5.67
CA SER A 366 9.84 20.91 5.12
C SER A 366 11.33 20.62 4.93
N ALA A 367 11.90 19.73 5.75
CA ALA A 367 13.22 19.14 5.57
C ALA A 367 13.29 17.79 6.30
N ALA A 368 14.04 16.83 5.76
CA ALA A 368 14.25 15.55 6.41
C ALA A 368 15.68 15.04 6.20
N ARG A 369 16.31 14.59 7.29
CA ARG A 369 17.59 13.87 7.27
C ARG A 369 17.42 12.55 8.01
N ILE A 370 17.55 11.44 7.29
CA ILE A 370 17.17 10.11 7.77
C ILE A 370 18.34 9.16 7.58
N GLY A 371 18.92 8.75 8.71
CA GLY A 371 19.85 7.63 8.74
C GLY A 371 19.14 6.33 8.43
N ILE A 372 19.77 5.44 7.66
CA ILE A 372 19.17 4.17 7.23
C ILE A 372 18.64 3.36 8.43
N VAL A 373 17.37 2.96 8.33
CA VAL A 373 16.67 2.07 9.26
C VAL A 373 16.54 0.69 8.63
N ASP A 374 16.92 -0.35 9.37
CA ASP A 374 16.87 -1.73 8.88
C ASP A 374 15.57 -2.46 9.25
N LYS A 375 14.94 -2.06 10.37
CA LYS A 375 13.69 -2.60 10.91
C LYS A 375 12.87 -1.49 11.55
N ILE A 376 11.58 -1.42 11.21
CA ILE A 376 10.59 -0.62 11.92
C ILE A 376 9.72 -1.58 12.72
N PHE A 377 9.81 -1.51 14.03
CA PHE A 377 8.95 -2.24 14.94
C PHE A 377 7.79 -1.36 15.36
N THR A 378 6.59 -1.94 15.34
CA THR A 378 5.39 -1.23 15.75
C THR A 378 4.57 -2.12 16.67
N ARG A 379 4.23 -1.57 17.83
CA ARG A 379 3.16 -2.05 18.67
C ARG A 379 2.20 -0.89 18.84
N VAL A 380 1.31 -0.76 17.86
CA VAL A 380 0.23 0.22 17.84
C VAL A 380 -1.05 -0.59 17.93
N GLY A 381 -1.79 -0.45 19.02
CA GLY A 381 -2.90 -1.33 19.40
C GLY A 381 -3.73 -1.80 18.20
N ALA A 382 -3.62 -3.09 17.88
CA ALA A 382 -4.50 -3.75 16.94
C ALA A 382 -5.81 -4.10 17.66
N SER A 383 -6.92 -4.01 16.93
CA SER A 383 -8.24 -4.49 17.32
C SER A 383 -8.17 -5.92 17.86
N ASP A 384 -8.81 -6.14 19.01
CA ASP A 384 -8.83 -7.41 19.72
C ASP A 384 -9.16 -8.59 18.79
N ASN A 385 -8.17 -9.45 18.52
CA ASN A 385 -8.39 -10.74 17.86
C ASN A 385 -8.88 -11.73 18.91
N ILE A 386 -10.13 -11.56 19.36
CA ILE A 386 -10.81 -12.42 20.34
C ILE A 386 -10.92 -13.87 19.82
N SER A 387 -10.76 -14.09 18.51
CA SER A 387 -10.95 -15.38 17.83
C SER A 387 -9.90 -16.46 18.16
N LEU A 388 -8.74 -16.11 18.74
CA LEU A 388 -7.66 -17.07 19.04
C LEU A 388 -7.63 -17.58 20.50
N GLY A 389 -8.51 -17.09 21.37
CA GLY A 389 -8.57 -17.54 22.77
C GLY A 389 -7.39 -17.12 23.65
N GLU A 390 -6.45 -16.32 23.14
CA GLU A 390 -5.34 -15.76 23.90
C GLU A 390 -5.75 -14.45 24.61
N SER A 391 -5.26 -14.24 25.83
CA SER A 391 -5.44 -12.96 26.55
C SER A 391 -4.83 -11.82 25.74
N THR A 392 -5.57 -10.72 25.56
CA THR A 392 -5.11 -9.53 24.83
C THR A 392 -3.79 -9.00 25.39
N PHE A 393 -3.60 -9.10 26.71
CA PHE A 393 -2.36 -8.75 27.38
C PHE A 393 -1.21 -9.73 27.06
N MET A 394 -1.49 -11.02 26.94
CA MET A 394 -0.46 -12.02 26.56
C MET A 394 0.03 -11.78 25.13
N VAL A 395 -0.88 -11.50 24.19
CA VAL A 395 -0.52 -11.13 22.81
C VAL A 395 0.35 -9.88 22.80
N GLU A 396 -0.03 -8.86 23.57
CA GLU A 396 0.75 -7.63 23.73
C GLU A 396 2.18 -7.89 24.27
N MET A 397 2.30 -8.75 25.28
CA MET A 397 3.61 -9.13 25.84
C MET A 397 4.44 -9.95 24.86
N ASN A 398 3.83 -10.87 24.11
CA ASN A 398 4.53 -11.66 23.08
C ASN A 398 5.02 -10.79 21.91
N GLU A 399 4.19 -9.86 21.43
CA GLU A 399 4.59 -8.88 20.41
C GLU A 399 5.75 -8.02 20.90
N THR A 400 5.67 -7.52 22.14
CA THR A 400 6.72 -6.69 22.71
C THR A 400 8.01 -7.48 22.94
N ALA A 401 7.93 -8.71 23.42
CA ALA A 401 9.09 -9.60 23.56
C ALA A 401 9.75 -9.87 22.20
N SER A 402 8.96 -10.09 21.14
CA SER A 402 9.47 -10.25 19.78
C SER A 402 10.24 -9.02 19.30
N ILE A 403 9.73 -7.81 19.59
CA ILE A 403 10.42 -6.55 19.30
C ILE A 403 11.76 -6.49 20.03
N LEU A 404 11.75 -6.66 21.36
CA LEU A 404 12.93 -6.50 22.22
C LEU A 404 14.03 -7.54 21.92
N ASN A 405 13.66 -8.74 21.49
CA ASN A 405 14.60 -9.80 21.13
C ASN A 405 15.21 -9.65 19.74
N ASN A 406 14.66 -8.80 18.86
CA ASN A 406 15.08 -8.65 17.47
C ASN A 406 15.66 -7.27 17.14
N LEU A 407 15.97 -6.47 18.17
CA LEU A 407 16.54 -5.13 18.03
C LEU A 407 17.89 -5.15 17.30
N SER A 408 18.14 -4.07 16.57
CA SER A 408 19.42 -3.71 15.97
C SER A 408 19.76 -2.26 16.28
N ASP A 409 20.97 -1.85 15.94
CA ASP A 409 21.47 -0.48 16.12
C ASP A 409 20.88 0.51 15.12
N ARG A 410 20.20 0.00 14.09
CA ARG A 410 19.45 0.75 13.08
C ARG A 410 17.94 0.61 13.23
N SER A 411 17.45 -0.03 14.29
CA SER A 411 16.01 -0.20 14.52
C SER A 411 15.32 1.12 14.91
N LEU A 412 14.09 1.28 14.40
CA LEU A 412 13.12 2.28 14.86
C LEU A 412 11.97 1.54 15.55
N VAL A 413 11.70 1.86 16.81
CA VAL A 413 10.69 1.20 17.64
C VAL A 413 9.57 2.18 17.97
N LEU A 414 8.33 1.80 17.68
CA LEU A 414 7.12 2.55 17.99
C LEU A 414 6.27 1.75 18.98
N LEU A 415 6.17 2.22 20.21
CA LEU A 415 5.35 1.60 21.26
C LEU A 415 4.22 2.56 21.60
N ASP A 416 2.97 2.11 21.46
CA ASP A 416 1.78 2.91 21.75
C ASP A 416 0.96 2.23 22.84
N GLU A 417 0.93 2.86 24.00
CA GLU A 417 0.04 2.54 25.12
C GLU A 417 0.22 1.12 25.70
N ILE A 418 1.47 0.69 25.82
CA ILE A 418 1.86 -0.59 26.47
C ILE A 418 1.44 -0.62 27.94
N GLY A 419 1.03 -1.80 28.43
CA GLY A 419 0.71 -2.08 29.82
C GLY A 419 -0.75 -1.85 30.20
N ARG A 420 -1.62 -1.48 29.25
CA ARG A 420 -3.03 -1.16 29.52
C ARG A 420 -3.91 -2.34 29.89
N GLY A 421 -3.54 -3.55 29.47
CA GLY A 421 -4.34 -4.77 29.69
C GLY A 421 -4.22 -5.39 31.10
N THR A 422 -3.51 -4.75 32.03
CA THR A 422 -3.23 -5.28 33.38
C THR A 422 -3.46 -4.23 34.47
N SER A 423 -3.17 -4.57 35.74
CA SER A 423 -3.24 -3.63 36.85
C SER A 423 -2.36 -2.40 36.59
N THR A 424 -2.78 -1.22 37.05
CA THR A 424 -2.08 0.04 36.76
C THR A 424 -0.62 -0.01 37.20
N TYR A 425 -0.34 -0.57 38.38
CA TYR A 425 1.03 -0.67 38.89
C TYR A 425 1.87 -1.70 38.14
N ASP A 426 1.30 -2.85 37.74
CA ASP A 426 2.03 -3.82 36.91
C ASP A 426 2.33 -3.22 35.53
N GLY A 427 1.37 -2.52 34.94
CA GLY A 427 1.51 -1.85 33.64
C GLY A 427 2.60 -0.78 33.66
N ILE A 428 2.61 0.09 34.67
CA ILE A 428 3.67 1.09 34.88
C ILE A 428 5.03 0.40 35.06
N SER A 429 5.10 -0.62 35.91
CA SER A 429 6.35 -1.33 36.23
C SER A 429 6.95 -1.99 34.99
N ILE A 430 6.12 -2.64 34.17
CA ILE A 430 6.55 -3.26 32.92
C ILE A 430 7.00 -2.19 31.91
N ALA A 431 6.24 -1.12 31.73
CA ALA A 431 6.59 -0.04 30.81
C ALA A 431 7.92 0.63 31.22
N TRP A 432 8.13 0.87 32.52
CA TRP A 432 9.38 1.39 33.07
C TRP A 432 10.55 0.46 32.77
N ALA A 433 10.42 -0.84 33.09
CA ALA A 433 11.45 -1.84 32.84
C ALA A 433 11.77 -1.96 31.34
N MET A 434 10.79 -1.80 30.46
CA MET A 434 11.00 -1.80 29.00
C MET A 434 11.81 -0.57 28.53
N VAL A 435 11.49 0.63 29.02
CA VAL A 435 12.25 1.84 28.69
C VAL A 435 13.68 1.73 29.20
N GLU A 436 13.86 1.24 30.43
CA GLU A 436 15.18 0.98 31.00
C GLU A 436 15.96 -0.04 30.16
N TYR A 437 15.34 -1.17 29.82
CA TYR A 437 15.97 -2.17 28.96
C TYR A 437 16.37 -1.59 27.60
N LEU A 438 15.49 -0.83 26.94
CA LEU A 438 15.79 -0.17 25.66
C LEU A 438 16.93 0.85 25.77
N HIS A 439 17.01 1.57 26.90
CA HIS A 439 18.07 2.53 27.16
C HIS A 439 19.43 1.84 27.38
N GLU A 440 19.47 0.81 28.23
CA GLU A 440 20.70 0.09 28.59
C GLU A 440 21.17 -0.91 27.51
N ASN A 441 20.28 -1.30 26.60
CA ASN A 441 20.62 -2.22 25.53
C ASN A 441 21.73 -1.64 24.63
N ARG A 442 22.74 -2.45 24.33
CA ARG A 442 23.90 -2.08 23.48
C ARG A 442 23.50 -1.60 22.09
N MET A 443 22.39 -2.10 21.56
CA MET A 443 21.89 -1.70 20.24
C MET A 443 21.41 -0.24 20.26
N ARG A 444 20.89 0.26 21.38
CA ARG A 444 20.35 1.63 21.53
C ARG A 444 19.39 1.99 20.39
N ALA A 445 18.37 1.14 20.18
CA ALA A 445 17.36 1.38 19.17
C ALA A 445 16.63 2.70 19.43
N LYS A 446 16.31 3.44 18.36
CA LYS A 446 15.56 4.70 18.44
C LYS A 446 14.11 4.38 18.76
N THR A 447 13.53 5.03 19.77
CA THR A 447 12.20 4.66 20.28
C THR A 447 11.29 5.86 20.42
N LEU A 448 10.07 5.74 19.91
CA LEU A 448 8.92 6.58 20.30
C LEU A 448 8.03 5.75 21.21
N PHE A 449 7.89 6.19 22.46
CA PHE A 449 7.08 5.52 23.48
C PHE A 449 5.90 6.42 23.85
N ALA A 450 4.75 6.20 23.21
CA ALA A 450 3.52 6.89 23.58
C ALA A 450 2.87 6.19 24.78
N THR A 451 2.60 6.96 25.83
CA THR A 451 2.03 6.43 27.08
C THR A 451 0.98 7.35 27.68
N HIS A 452 0.20 6.77 28.59
CA HIS A 452 -0.73 7.46 29.47
C HIS A 452 -0.26 7.49 30.92
N TYR A 453 0.83 6.78 31.23
CA TYR A 453 1.48 6.79 32.53
C TYR A 453 2.35 8.04 32.63
N HIS A 454 1.94 8.98 33.48
CA HIS A 454 2.67 10.23 33.71
C HIS A 454 3.92 10.00 34.57
N GLU A 455 3.93 8.92 35.35
CA GLU A 455 5.04 8.45 36.18
C GLU A 455 6.30 8.23 35.34
N LEU A 456 6.15 7.80 34.08
CA LEU A 456 7.27 7.60 33.16
C LEU A 456 8.01 8.90 32.81
N ASN A 457 7.43 10.09 33.06
CA ASN A 457 8.13 11.35 32.86
C ASN A 457 9.39 11.47 33.74
N GLU A 458 9.40 10.86 34.93
CA GLU A 458 10.56 10.88 35.82
C GLU A 458 11.79 10.17 35.24
N MET A 459 11.62 9.35 34.19
CA MET A 459 12.73 8.66 33.54
C MET A 459 13.71 9.60 32.86
N GLU A 460 13.29 10.80 32.40
CA GLU A 460 14.21 11.80 31.83
C GLU A 460 15.25 12.29 32.86
N ASN A 461 14.90 12.28 34.16
CA ASN A 461 15.81 12.68 35.25
C ASN A 461 16.89 11.62 35.52
N SER A 462 16.58 10.34 35.26
CA SER A 462 17.44 9.20 35.58
C SER A 462 18.23 8.68 34.37
N PHE A 463 17.70 8.84 33.16
CA PHE A 463 18.25 8.28 31.93
C PHE A 463 18.59 9.37 30.92
N ALA A 464 19.89 9.59 30.70
CA ALA A 464 20.40 10.73 29.93
C ALA A 464 19.89 10.83 28.49
N ARG A 465 19.47 9.71 27.87
CA ARG A 465 18.97 9.65 26.48
C ARG A 465 17.45 9.62 26.34
N VAL A 466 16.73 9.73 27.46
CA VAL A 466 15.27 9.77 27.51
C VAL A 466 14.81 11.21 27.56
N ARG A 467 13.93 11.62 26.63
CA ARG A 467 13.38 12.98 26.57
C ARG A 467 11.86 12.97 26.61
N ASN A 468 11.25 13.78 27.45
CA ASN A 468 9.79 13.87 27.51
C ASN A 468 9.24 14.88 26.51
N TYR A 469 8.15 14.50 25.86
CA TYR A 469 7.35 15.37 25.03
C TYR A 469 5.87 15.17 25.32
N ASN A 470 5.08 16.21 25.07
CA ASN A 470 3.64 16.14 25.13
C ASN A 470 3.00 16.73 23.87
N VAL A 471 1.77 16.29 23.59
CA VAL A 471 0.96 16.92 22.55
C VAL A 471 0.14 18.04 23.15
N SER A 472 0.37 19.26 22.68
CA SER A 472 -0.20 20.45 23.28
C SER A 472 -1.71 20.59 23.13
N ILE A 473 -2.30 21.17 24.16
CA ILE A 473 -3.74 21.38 24.29
C ILE A 473 -3.95 22.84 24.68
N ARG A 474 -5.05 23.43 24.21
CA ARG A 474 -5.49 24.75 24.66
C ARG A 474 -6.92 24.65 25.19
N GLU A 475 -7.15 25.15 26.40
CA GLU A 475 -8.50 25.35 26.90
C GLU A 475 -8.99 26.75 26.51
N LEU A 476 -10.12 26.82 25.81
CA LEU A 476 -10.78 28.07 25.45
C LEU A 476 -12.27 27.96 25.82
N ASN A 477 -12.78 28.87 26.65
CA ASN A 477 -14.20 28.91 27.04
C ASN A 477 -14.75 27.57 27.58
N LYS A 478 -13.98 26.87 28.43
CA LYS A 478 -14.30 25.53 28.98
C LYS A 478 -14.41 24.42 27.92
N LYS A 479 -13.92 24.65 26.69
CA LYS A 479 -13.74 23.65 25.63
C LYS A 479 -12.24 23.40 25.43
N ILE A 480 -11.89 22.12 25.29
CA ILE A 480 -10.53 21.69 24.97
C ILE A 480 -10.36 21.67 23.46
N ILE A 481 -9.31 22.35 22.98
CA ILE A 481 -8.88 22.33 21.59
C ILE A 481 -7.53 21.60 21.55
N PHE A 482 -7.49 20.49 20.82
CA PHE A 482 -6.25 19.76 20.57
C PHE A 482 -5.45 20.51 19.52
N LEU A 483 -4.33 21.12 19.93
CA LEU A 483 -3.46 21.84 19.01
C LEU A 483 -2.62 20.90 18.15
N ARG A 484 -2.54 19.61 18.52
CA ARG A 484 -1.79 18.55 17.79
C ARG A 484 -0.31 18.92 17.51
N LYS A 485 0.24 19.91 18.22
CA LYS A 485 1.65 20.33 18.13
C LYS A 485 2.45 19.72 19.26
N LEU A 486 3.55 19.07 18.93
CA LEU A 486 4.51 18.48 19.84
C LEU A 486 5.25 19.57 20.62
N LYS A 487 5.34 19.43 21.94
CA LYS A 487 6.09 20.33 22.83
C LYS A 487 6.98 19.53 23.77
N ARG A 488 8.12 20.11 24.13
CA ARG A 488 9.05 19.51 25.09
C ARG A 488 8.45 19.52 26.50
N GLY A 489 8.71 18.48 27.28
CA GLY A 489 8.23 18.28 28.66
C GLY A 489 7.10 17.25 28.75
N GLY A 490 6.91 16.70 29.94
CA GLY A 490 5.79 15.81 30.26
C GLY A 490 4.47 16.57 30.44
N SER A 491 3.34 15.87 30.37
CA SER A 491 2.05 16.37 30.87
C SER A 491 1.91 15.99 32.34
N GLU A 492 1.53 16.92 33.22
CA GLU A 492 1.31 16.65 34.65
C GLU A 492 -0.12 16.23 35.00
N HIS A 493 -1.10 16.52 34.12
CA HIS A 493 -2.51 16.23 34.40
C HIS A 493 -3.15 15.32 33.35
N SER A 494 -4.06 14.46 33.84
CA SER A 494 -4.90 13.61 33.01
C SER A 494 -6.19 14.34 32.63
N PHE A 495 -6.47 14.49 31.33
CA PHE A 495 -7.65 15.23 30.86
C PHE A 495 -8.90 14.35 30.70
N GLY A 496 -8.91 13.15 31.29
CA GLY A 496 -9.97 12.15 31.09
C GLY A 496 -11.36 12.66 31.49
N ILE A 497 -11.47 13.34 32.63
CA ILE A 497 -12.74 13.92 33.12
C ILE A 497 -13.24 15.03 32.18
N HIS A 498 -12.34 15.82 31.61
CA HIS A 498 -12.69 16.86 30.64
C HIS A 498 -13.15 16.27 29.30
N VAL A 499 -12.54 15.17 28.85
CA VAL A 499 -12.99 14.43 27.66
C VAL A 499 -14.39 13.84 27.89
N ALA A 500 -14.65 13.27 29.07
CA ALA A 500 -15.97 12.78 29.45
C ALA A 500 -17.04 13.89 29.39
N LYS A 501 -16.70 15.10 29.87
CA LYS A 501 -17.57 16.29 29.75
C LYS A 501 -17.85 16.67 28.29
N MET A 502 -16.85 16.56 27.40
CA MET A 502 -17.00 16.85 25.96
C MET A 502 -17.87 15.82 25.25
N ALA A 503 -17.79 14.56 25.66
CA ALA A 503 -18.62 13.46 25.17
C ALA A 503 -20.11 13.59 25.61
N GLY A 504 -20.45 14.62 26.40
CA GLY A 504 -21.82 14.87 26.85
C GLY A 504 -22.20 14.13 28.13
N MET A 505 -21.24 13.65 28.91
CA MET A 505 -21.53 12.97 30.17
C MET A 505 -22.30 13.88 31.15
N PRO A 506 -23.26 13.33 31.93
CA PRO A 506 -24.03 14.10 32.90
C PRO A 506 -23.15 14.91 33.86
N ARG A 507 -23.52 16.18 34.10
CA ARG A 507 -22.74 17.09 34.97
C ARG A 507 -22.53 16.52 36.37
N SER A 508 -23.52 15.82 36.94
CA SER A 508 -23.41 15.17 38.25
C SER A 508 -22.28 14.15 38.30
N ILE A 509 -22.08 13.36 37.24
CA ILE A 509 -21.00 12.37 37.13
C ILE A 509 -19.65 13.07 36.98
N VAL A 510 -19.56 14.09 36.11
CA VAL A 510 -18.31 14.84 35.90
C VAL A 510 -17.86 15.54 37.19
N THR A 511 -18.78 16.19 37.90
CA THR A 511 -18.47 16.83 39.19
C THR A 511 -18.01 15.81 40.23
N ARG A 512 -18.71 14.67 40.34
CA ARG A 512 -18.33 13.62 41.29
C ARG A 512 -16.98 12.99 40.96
N ALA A 513 -16.69 12.77 39.68
CA ALA A 513 -15.39 12.27 39.25
C ALA A 513 -14.26 13.25 39.59
N ASP A 514 -14.49 14.56 39.47
CA ASP A 514 -13.52 15.61 39.81
C ASP A 514 -13.23 15.66 41.33
N GLU A 515 -14.27 15.47 42.16
CA GLU A 515 -14.11 15.33 43.61
C GLU A 515 -13.25 14.11 43.98
N ILE A 516 -13.55 12.95 43.38
CA ILE A 516 -12.81 11.70 43.63
C ILE A 516 -11.35 11.83 43.18
N LEU A 517 -11.09 12.45 42.02
CA LEU A 517 -9.73 12.66 41.53
C LEU A 517 -8.91 13.51 42.51
N LYS A 518 -9.48 14.60 43.04
CA LYS A 518 -8.82 15.45 44.04
C LYS A 518 -8.51 14.72 45.33
N GLU A 519 -9.37 13.78 45.76
CA GLU A 519 -9.11 12.93 46.92
C GLU A 519 -7.92 11.97 46.66
N LEU A 520 -7.87 11.34 45.48
CA LEU A 520 -6.78 10.44 45.08
C LEU A 520 -5.44 11.17 44.91
N GLU A 521 -5.42 12.35 44.29
CA GLU A 521 -4.20 13.16 44.17
C GLU A 521 -3.64 13.58 45.55
N ARG A 522 -4.52 13.92 46.49
CA ARG A 522 -4.13 14.26 47.87
C ARG A 522 -3.59 13.06 48.65
N SER A 523 -4.08 11.85 48.40
CA SER A 523 -3.54 10.65 49.04
C SER A 523 -2.16 10.28 48.49
N HIS A 524 -1.91 10.52 47.20
CA HIS A 524 -0.61 10.28 46.57
C HIS A 524 0.47 11.29 47.03
N GLN A 525 0.15 12.59 47.13
CA GLN A 525 1.11 13.60 47.62
C GLN A 525 1.54 13.40 49.08
N LYS A 526 0.70 12.79 49.93
CA LYS A 526 1.06 12.51 51.33
C LYS A 526 2.12 11.41 51.49
N HIS A 527 2.32 10.56 50.48
CA HIS A 527 3.36 9.53 50.51
C HIS A 527 4.72 9.99 49.95
N GLU A 528 4.78 11.08 49.17
CA GLU A 528 6.04 11.60 48.59
C GLU A 528 6.80 12.59 49.51
N LEU A 529 6.17 13.10 50.57
CA LEU A 529 6.73 14.18 51.41
C LEU A 529 7.76 13.76 52.47
N THR A 530 8.36 12.56 52.39
CA THR A 530 9.38 12.11 53.36
C THR A 530 10.62 11.49 52.71
N LYS A 531 11.42 12.30 51.99
CA LYS A 531 12.89 12.45 52.15
C LYS A 531 13.53 13.24 50.98
N PRO A 532 14.49 14.15 51.22
CA PRO A 532 15.25 14.77 50.15
C PRO A 532 16.36 13.81 49.64
N ILE A 533 16.31 13.45 48.36
CA ILE A 533 17.32 12.65 47.67
C ILE A 533 18.41 13.58 47.13
N ALA A 534 19.27 14.06 48.01
CA ALA A 534 20.50 14.78 47.65
C ALA A 534 21.65 14.21 48.47
N GLY A 535 22.18 13.05 48.07
CA GLY A 535 23.30 12.43 48.81
C GLY A 535 23.67 10.99 48.44
N LEU A 536 23.44 10.51 47.22
CA LEU A 536 23.75 9.11 46.84
C LEU A 536 24.52 9.00 45.51
N ALA A 537 25.39 9.97 45.22
CA ALA A 537 26.37 9.87 44.14
C ALA A 537 27.75 9.56 44.72
N GLY A 538 27.93 8.32 45.20
CA GLY A 538 29.25 7.86 45.61
C GLY A 538 29.22 6.74 46.63
N HIS A 539 28.92 5.52 46.19
CA HIS A 539 29.59 4.27 46.59
C HIS A 539 28.93 3.12 45.84
N ARG A 540 29.65 2.57 44.85
CA ARG A 540 29.34 1.28 44.24
C ARG A 540 30.04 0.22 45.06
N GLU A 541 29.24 -0.57 45.78
CA GLU A 541 29.38 -2.02 45.97
C GLU A 541 28.38 -2.47 47.05
N GLY A 542 27.52 -3.42 46.70
CA GLY A 542 26.73 -4.20 47.65
C GLY A 542 25.74 -3.44 48.52
N LEU A 543 24.64 -2.94 47.94
CA LEU A 543 23.41 -2.74 48.73
C LEU A 543 22.18 -3.06 47.90
N GLN A 544 21.57 -4.17 48.31
CA GLN A 544 20.26 -4.67 47.95
C GLN A 544 19.22 -3.54 48.05
N LEU A 545 18.48 -3.34 46.96
CA LEU A 545 17.37 -2.41 46.80
C LEU A 545 16.44 -2.44 48.02
N SER A 546 16.60 -1.47 48.91
CA SER A 546 15.77 -1.25 50.08
C SER A 546 14.54 -0.39 49.69
N ILE A 547 13.81 -0.85 48.68
CA ILE A 547 12.53 -0.27 48.25
C ILE A 547 11.37 -1.26 48.36
N PHE A 548 11.66 -2.55 48.59
CA PHE A 548 10.68 -3.56 48.95
C PHE A 548 10.72 -3.86 50.45
N GLN A 549 10.21 -2.95 51.27
CA GLN A 549 9.69 -3.31 52.60
C GLN A 549 8.25 -2.84 52.68
N LEU A 550 7.35 -3.73 52.27
CA LEU A 550 5.90 -3.59 52.36
C LEU A 550 5.36 -4.09 53.70
N ASP A 551 6.20 -4.11 54.72
CA ASP A 551 5.81 -4.47 56.07
C ASP A 551 6.37 -3.37 56.97
N ASP A 552 5.50 -2.50 57.47
CA ASP A 552 5.84 -1.74 58.67
C ASP A 552 6.27 -2.79 59.72
N PRO A 553 7.54 -2.80 60.17
CA PRO A 553 8.06 -3.87 61.03
C PRO A 553 7.22 -4.02 62.30
N VAL A 554 6.57 -2.93 62.74
CA VAL A 554 5.62 -2.91 63.85
C VAL A 554 4.35 -3.70 63.51
N LEU A 555 3.78 -3.49 62.31
CA LEU A 555 2.57 -4.20 61.86
C LEU A 555 2.84 -5.68 61.61
N LYS A 556 4.04 -6.02 61.12
CA LYS A 556 4.45 -7.43 60.95
C LYS A 556 4.58 -8.13 62.29
N GLN A 557 5.22 -7.47 63.26
CA GLN A 557 5.39 -7.99 64.61
C GLN A 557 4.02 -8.19 65.30
N ILE A 558 3.09 -7.25 65.16
CA ILE A 558 1.72 -7.38 65.68
C ILE A 558 0.96 -8.53 65.00
N ARG A 559 1.07 -8.65 63.68
CA ARG A 559 0.39 -9.72 62.92
C ARG A 559 0.91 -11.10 63.35
N ASP A 560 2.21 -11.25 63.46
CA ASP A 560 2.83 -12.52 63.81
C ASP A 560 2.52 -12.88 65.29
N GLU A 561 2.50 -11.90 66.20
CA GLU A 561 2.07 -12.11 67.59
C GLU A 561 0.58 -12.48 67.72
N LEU A 562 -0.29 -11.94 66.86
CA LEU A 562 -1.72 -12.31 66.80
C LEU A 562 -1.94 -13.72 66.25
N LEU A 563 -1.13 -14.18 65.30
CA LEU A 563 -1.24 -15.52 64.72
C LEU A 563 -0.80 -16.64 65.68
N GLU A 564 0.12 -16.34 66.61
CA GLU A 564 0.61 -17.30 67.61
C GLU A 564 -0.28 -17.39 68.87
N ILE A 565 -1.32 -16.57 68.98
CA ILE A 565 -2.22 -16.57 70.13
C ILE A 565 -3.29 -17.66 69.99
N ASP A 566 -3.29 -18.63 70.91
CA ASP A 566 -4.39 -19.58 71.07
C ASP A 566 -5.54 -18.95 71.86
N ILE A 567 -6.52 -18.42 71.12
CA ILE A 567 -7.68 -17.70 71.65
C ILE A 567 -8.54 -18.61 72.56
N ASN A 568 -8.56 -19.92 72.32
CA ASN A 568 -9.48 -20.83 73.00
C ASN A 568 -9.03 -21.22 74.41
N ASN A 569 -7.77 -20.97 74.75
CA ASN A 569 -7.17 -21.31 76.05
C ASN A 569 -6.73 -20.09 76.87
N LEU A 570 -7.06 -18.87 76.43
CA LEU A 570 -6.72 -17.65 77.15
C LEU A 570 -7.67 -17.39 78.32
N THR A 571 -7.11 -17.10 79.50
CA THR A 571 -7.92 -16.53 80.58
C THR A 571 -8.24 -15.05 80.30
N PRO A 572 -9.36 -14.50 80.82
CA PRO A 572 -9.75 -13.11 80.55
C PRO A 572 -8.68 -12.07 80.93
N VAL A 573 -7.86 -12.35 81.95
CA VAL A 573 -6.78 -11.46 82.38
C VAL A 573 -5.58 -11.49 81.41
N GLU A 574 -5.26 -12.65 80.85
CA GLU A 574 -4.18 -12.80 79.86
C GLU A 574 -4.54 -12.16 78.51
N ALA A 575 -5.81 -12.26 78.11
CA ALA A 575 -6.32 -11.59 76.92
C ALA A 575 -6.20 -10.05 77.04
N LEU A 576 -6.58 -9.49 78.19
CA LEU A 576 -6.42 -8.07 78.49
C LEU A 576 -4.96 -7.62 78.49
N ASN A 577 -4.05 -8.41 79.06
CA ASN A 577 -2.62 -8.12 79.06
C ASN A 577 -2.00 -8.18 77.65
N LYS A 578 -2.38 -9.16 76.82
CA LYS A 578 -1.93 -9.25 75.42
C LYS A 578 -2.43 -8.06 74.58
N LEU A 579 -3.69 -7.67 74.73
CA LEU A 579 -4.22 -6.47 74.07
C LEU A 579 -3.53 -5.18 74.53
N TYR A 580 -3.18 -5.09 75.82
CA TYR A 580 -2.40 -3.97 76.34
C TYR A 580 -0.98 -3.90 75.74
N ASN A 581 -0.32 -5.04 75.55
CA ASN A 581 1.00 -5.11 74.92
C ASN A 581 0.94 -4.76 73.42
N ILE A 582 -0.04 -5.28 72.69
CA ILE A 582 -0.26 -4.92 71.28
C ILE A 582 -0.50 -3.41 71.13
N ARG A 583 -1.24 -2.80 72.06
CA ARG A 583 -1.47 -1.34 72.08
C ARG A 583 -0.18 -0.53 72.35
N LYS A 584 0.81 -1.08 73.06
CA LYS A 584 2.11 -0.42 73.25
C LYS A 584 2.94 -0.36 71.99
N PHE A 585 2.83 -1.34 71.09
CA PHE A 585 3.51 -1.32 69.81
C PHE A 585 2.94 -0.27 68.85
N LEU A 586 1.68 0.14 69.03
CA LEU A 586 0.97 1.13 68.20
C LEU A 586 1.05 2.58 68.71
N LYS A 587 1.75 2.83 69.82
CA LYS A 587 1.98 4.16 70.42
C LYS A 587 3.44 4.53 70.31
#